data_AF-A0A0G4H6Q8-F1
#
_entry.id   AF-A0A0G4H6Q8-F1
#
_cell.length_a   1.000
_cell.length_b   1.000
_cell.length_c   1.000
_cell.angle_alpha   90.00
_cell.angle_beta   90.00
_cell.angle_gamma   90.00
#
_symmetry.space_group_name_H-M   'P 1'
#
loop_
_entity.id
_entity.type
_entity.pdbx_description
1 polymer ?
#
loop_
_entity_poly.entity_id
_entity_poly.type
_entity_poly.pdbx_seq_one_letter_code
_entity_poly.pdbx_strand_id
1 'polypeptide(L)'
;MSSRAECVFSPAAGAAGCRHFSTRYTTTPYLARPYVNVFNPKDTTQPAWMSDQQKEYSKVLFGKPIAAHPVLVAQTIHNLPDTGIPQVAVVGKSNVGKSSLINALMHGKEIARTSGTPGRTRHLFTFDLSDHLSLVDLPGYGFAKVPKEIKNDWAVLMEEYFTRAKRLERVVCLIESTRGPEELDERLWDMLQEKGRRLMLVLTKVDLLKPMDLHSLMMRVVVALQQLPPELVWPFVHAVSAREHLGVAELRCSLSAIASDHRRAAGRQLVKKGETPARTHR
;
A
#
# COMPACT_ATOMS: atom_id res chain seq x y z
N MET A 1 60.89 -63.69 -24.32
CA MET A 1 60.10 -62.72 -25.12
C MET A 1 59.87 -61.51 -24.23
N SER A 2 60.81 -60.55 -24.22
CA SER A 2 60.81 -59.31 -25.04
C SER A 2 59.64 -58.39 -24.66
N SER A 3 59.76 -57.09 -24.39
CA SER A 3 60.88 -56.14 -24.22
C SER A 3 60.28 -54.84 -23.65
N ARG A 4 61.15 -53.88 -23.31
CA ARG A 4 60.89 -52.50 -22.87
C ARG A 4 60.35 -51.59 -23.99
N ALA A 5 59.93 -50.38 -23.56
CA ALA A 5 59.75 -49.13 -24.32
C ALA A 5 58.37 -49.01 -25.02
N GLU A 6 57.72 -47.85 -25.15
CA GLU A 6 58.22 -46.48 -25.25
C GLU A 6 57.04 -45.48 -25.09
N CYS A 7 57.31 -44.28 -24.59
CA CYS A 7 56.41 -43.13 -24.71
C CYS A 7 56.40 -42.62 -26.16
N VAL A 8 55.24 -42.31 -26.74
CA VAL A 8 55.13 -41.37 -27.86
C VAL A 8 53.98 -40.40 -27.61
N PHE A 9 54.35 -39.13 -27.57
CA PHE A 9 53.50 -37.94 -27.58
C PHE A 9 52.75 -37.80 -28.93
N SER A 10 51.49 -37.38 -28.90
CA SER A 10 51.12 -36.14 -29.60
C SER A 10 49.83 -35.49 -29.11
N PRO A 11 49.71 -34.15 -29.20
CA PRO A 11 48.77 -33.33 -28.46
C PRO A 11 47.64 -32.76 -29.32
N ALA A 12 46.52 -32.39 -28.71
CA ALA A 12 45.60 -31.42 -29.28
C ALA A 12 45.02 -30.51 -28.19
N ALA A 13 45.45 -29.26 -28.25
CA ALA A 13 44.72 -28.00 -28.03
C ALA A 13 43.61 -27.96 -26.96
N GLY A 14 43.56 -26.99 -26.05
CA GLY A 14 44.12 -25.66 -26.11
C GLY A 14 43.80 -24.86 -24.85
N ALA A 15 44.49 -23.74 -24.78
CA ALA A 15 44.72 -22.94 -23.60
C ALA A 15 43.56 -22.03 -23.17
N ALA A 16 43.69 -21.60 -21.92
CA ALA A 16 43.37 -20.28 -21.39
C ALA A 16 41.89 -19.89 -21.20
N GLY A 17 41.53 -19.72 -19.93
CA GLY A 17 40.30 -19.06 -19.53
C GLY A 17 40.10 -18.98 -18.03
N CYS A 18 40.99 -18.29 -17.30
CA CYS A 18 40.67 -17.77 -15.98
C CYS A 18 39.41 -16.89 -16.07
N ARG A 19 38.28 -17.37 -15.53
CA ARG A 19 37.23 -16.53 -14.92
C ARG A 19 36.62 -17.27 -13.74
N HIS A 20 37.17 -17.05 -12.56
CA HIS A 20 36.43 -17.27 -11.31
C HIS A 20 35.34 -16.22 -11.22
N PHE A 21 34.12 -16.57 -11.64
CA PHE A 21 32.90 -15.91 -11.18
C PHE A 21 31.77 -16.94 -11.24
N SER A 22 31.47 -17.55 -10.10
CA SER A 22 30.24 -18.32 -9.90
C SER A 22 29.68 -18.05 -8.51
N THR A 23 29.34 -16.80 -8.24
CA THR A 23 28.24 -16.50 -7.31
C THR A 23 26.93 -16.76 -8.05
N ARG A 24 26.53 -18.03 -8.14
CA ARG A 24 25.13 -18.35 -8.48
C ARG A 24 24.34 -18.40 -7.19
N TYR A 25 23.95 -17.22 -6.70
CA TYR A 25 22.72 -17.13 -5.90
C TYR A 25 21.55 -17.35 -6.86
N THR A 26 21.16 -18.60 -7.04
CA THR A 26 19.92 -18.97 -7.75
C THR A 26 18.96 -19.58 -6.77
N THR A 27 18.30 -18.72 -6.02
CA THR A 27 16.97 -18.99 -5.47
C THR A 27 16.17 -17.73 -5.70
N THR A 28 15.44 -17.64 -6.81
CA THR A 28 14.36 -16.67 -6.88
C THR A 28 13.34 -17.15 -5.87
N PRO A 29 13.08 -16.35 -4.84
CA PRO A 29 11.70 -16.00 -4.75
C PRO A 29 11.63 -14.47 -4.64
N TYR A 30 10.78 -13.92 -5.47
CA TYR A 30 10.03 -12.72 -5.19
C TYR A 30 8.78 -12.97 -6.00
N LEU A 31 7.61 -12.58 -5.51
CA LEU A 31 6.48 -12.49 -6.42
C LEU A 31 6.96 -11.68 -7.62
N ALA A 32 6.65 -12.13 -8.85
CA ALA A 32 7.05 -11.39 -10.04
C ALA A 32 6.57 -9.92 -9.99
N ARG A 33 5.60 -9.63 -9.11
CA ARG A 33 5.00 -8.33 -8.85
C ARG A 33 4.78 -8.12 -7.36
N PRO A 34 4.90 -6.89 -6.84
CA PRO A 34 4.63 -6.55 -5.44
C PRO A 34 3.12 -6.45 -5.14
N TYR A 35 2.29 -7.21 -5.85
CA TYR A 35 0.86 -7.26 -5.67
C TYR A 35 0.28 -8.57 -6.22
N VAL A 36 -0.85 -9.01 -5.68
CA VAL A 36 -1.59 -10.22 -6.10
C VAL A 36 -3.07 -9.90 -6.21
N ASN A 37 -3.72 -10.38 -7.27
CA ASN A 37 -5.16 -10.24 -7.44
C ASN A 37 -5.89 -11.18 -6.46
N VAL A 38 -6.77 -10.64 -5.62
CA VAL A 38 -7.50 -11.39 -4.59
C VAL A 38 -8.45 -12.42 -5.22
N PHE A 39 -9.16 -12.07 -6.28
CA PHE A 39 -10.21 -12.89 -6.87
C PHE A 39 -9.71 -13.77 -8.02
N ASN A 40 -8.51 -13.49 -8.54
CA ASN A 40 -7.84 -14.34 -9.51
C ASN A 40 -6.32 -14.34 -9.28
N PRO A 41 -5.80 -15.03 -8.24
CA PRO A 41 -4.39 -14.95 -7.85
C PRO A 41 -3.40 -15.47 -8.91
N LYS A 42 -3.89 -16.28 -9.87
CA LYS A 42 -3.11 -16.79 -11.00
C LYS A 42 -3.05 -15.80 -12.16
N ASP A 43 -3.86 -14.73 -12.13
CA ASP A 43 -3.87 -13.69 -13.13
C ASP A 43 -2.57 -12.87 -13.08
N THR A 44 -1.82 -12.97 -14.17
CA THR A 44 -0.57 -12.24 -14.38
C THR A 44 -0.73 -11.14 -15.42
N THR A 45 -1.96 -10.80 -15.84
CA THR A 45 -2.20 -9.64 -16.70
C THR A 45 -1.88 -8.35 -15.95
N GLN A 46 -1.40 -7.33 -16.66
CA GLN A 46 -1.15 -6.04 -16.04
C GLN A 46 -2.50 -5.34 -15.80
N PRO A 47 -2.80 -4.91 -14.55
CA PRO A 47 -4.07 -4.25 -14.28
C PRO A 47 -4.11 -2.83 -14.88
N ALA A 48 -5.32 -2.33 -15.14
CA ALA A 48 -5.52 -1.00 -15.73
C ALA A 48 -4.90 0.14 -14.90
N TRP A 49 -4.88 -0.01 -13.56
CA TRP A 49 -4.23 0.95 -12.65
C TRP A 49 -2.69 0.94 -12.74
N MET A 50 -2.09 0.02 -13.49
CA MET A 50 -0.66 -0.03 -13.83
C MET A 50 -0.36 0.38 -15.28
N SER A 51 -1.32 0.96 -16.02
CA SER A 51 -1.04 1.52 -17.35
C SER A 51 0.02 2.63 -17.29
N ASP A 52 0.74 2.85 -18.39
CA ASP A 52 1.82 3.85 -18.42
C ASP A 52 1.29 5.28 -18.18
N GLN A 53 0.08 5.58 -18.66
CA GLN A 53 -0.61 6.82 -18.34
C GLN A 53 -0.86 6.96 -16.83
N GLN A 54 -1.28 5.89 -16.16
CA GLN A 54 -1.54 5.92 -14.72
C GLN A 54 -0.24 6.01 -13.91
N LYS A 55 0.82 5.33 -14.35
CA LYS A 55 2.17 5.46 -13.76
C LYS A 55 2.63 6.91 -13.82
N GLU A 56 2.52 7.57 -14.98
CA GLU A 56 2.94 8.96 -15.13
C GLU A 56 2.08 9.89 -14.26
N TYR A 57 0.75 9.73 -14.27
CA TYR A 57 -0.13 10.48 -13.40
C TYR A 57 0.22 10.31 -11.91
N SER A 58 0.56 9.09 -11.48
CA SER A 58 0.97 8.83 -10.09
C SER A 58 2.24 9.60 -9.70
N LYS A 59 3.23 9.69 -10.59
CA LYS A 59 4.47 10.44 -10.33
C LYS A 59 4.17 11.92 -10.16
N VAL A 60 3.34 12.48 -11.04
CA VAL A 60 2.92 13.87 -10.98
C VAL A 60 2.14 14.15 -9.69
N LEU A 61 1.16 13.31 -9.35
CA LEU A 61 0.32 13.50 -8.17
C LEU A 61 1.13 13.52 -6.87
N PHE A 62 2.01 12.54 -6.68
CA PHE A 62 2.82 12.40 -5.47
C PHE A 62 4.08 13.27 -5.46
N GLY A 63 4.49 13.82 -6.61
CA GLY A 63 5.64 14.72 -6.74
C GLY A 63 5.33 16.19 -6.38
N LYS A 64 4.06 16.60 -6.44
CA LYS A 64 3.65 17.98 -6.15
C LYS A 64 3.83 18.36 -4.66
N PRO A 65 3.80 19.67 -4.33
CA PRO A 65 3.74 20.13 -2.95
C PRO A 65 2.54 19.54 -2.21
N ILE A 66 2.72 19.24 -0.93
CA ILE A 66 1.73 18.58 -0.08
C ILE A 66 1.30 19.58 0.98
N ALA A 67 0.01 19.84 1.08
CA ALA A 67 -0.57 20.58 2.19
C ALA A 67 -0.91 19.58 3.31
N ALA A 68 -0.34 19.79 4.50
CA ALA A 68 -0.59 18.95 5.66
C ALA A 68 -1.41 19.72 6.68
N HIS A 69 -2.56 19.16 7.07
CA HIS A 69 -3.48 19.80 8.01
C HIS A 69 -3.77 18.87 9.20
N PRO A 70 -3.51 19.29 10.46
CA PRO A 70 -3.97 18.55 11.62
C PRO A 70 -5.49 18.73 11.78
N VAL A 71 -6.21 17.63 11.95
CA VAL A 71 -7.66 17.59 12.20
C VAL A 71 -7.93 17.07 13.61
N LEU A 72 -8.58 17.88 14.44
CA LEU A 72 -9.00 17.55 15.80
C LEU A 72 -10.31 16.74 15.78
N VAL A 73 -10.24 15.42 15.70
CA VAL A 73 -11.45 14.60 15.44
C VAL A 73 -12.56 14.80 16.44
N ALA A 74 -12.27 14.71 17.74
CA ALA A 74 -13.29 14.71 18.79
C ALA A 74 -14.15 16.01 18.82
N GLN A 75 -13.73 17.06 18.12
CA GLN A 75 -14.46 18.33 18.05
C GLN A 75 -14.78 18.79 16.61
N THR A 76 -14.19 18.19 15.56
CA THR A 76 -14.23 18.76 14.20
C THR A 76 -14.42 17.77 13.05
N ILE A 77 -14.72 16.48 13.27
CA ILE A 77 -15.09 15.60 12.12
C ILE A 77 -16.28 16.18 11.34
N HIS A 78 -17.21 16.83 12.03
CA HIS A 78 -18.33 17.56 11.42
C HIS A 78 -17.93 18.80 10.63
N ASN A 79 -16.78 19.38 10.96
CA ASN A 79 -16.25 20.61 10.38
C ASN A 79 -15.10 20.35 9.40
N LEU A 80 -14.80 19.09 9.08
CA LEU A 80 -13.93 18.76 7.96
C LEU A 80 -14.49 19.45 6.71
N PRO A 81 -13.76 20.39 6.09
CA PRO A 81 -14.23 21.05 4.88
C PRO A 81 -14.58 19.98 3.85
N ASP A 82 -15.78 20.06 3.23
CA ASP A 82 -16.06 19.25 2.04
C ASP A 82 -15.23 19.83 0.89
N THR A 83 -13.99 19.37 0.79
CA THR A 83 -13.04 19.77 -0.24
C THR A 83 -13.43 19.24 -1.63
N GLY A 84 -14.46 18.39 -1.72
CA GLY A 84 -14.90 17.77 -2.99
C GLY A 84 -13.95 16.70 -3.55
N ILE A 85 -12.81 16.48 -2.89
CA ILE A 85 -11.78 15.52 -3.29
C ILE A 85 -11.96 14.20 -2.53
N PRO A 86 -11.60 13.06 -3.14
CA PRO A 86 -11.71 11.76 -2.49
C PRO A 86 -10.69 11.64 -1.36
N GLN A 87 -11.07 10.95 -0.29
CA GLN A 87 -10.23 10.64 0.85
C GLN A 87 -9.88 9.15 0.88
N VAL A 88 -8.62 8.86 1.21
CA VAL A 88 -8.14 7.52 1.52
C VAL A 88 -7.56 7.51 2.92
N ALA A 89 -8.19 6.78 3.82
CA ALA A 89 -7.70 6.65 5.17
C ALA A 89 -6.64 5.56 5.25
N VAL A 90 -5.55 5.80 5.99
CA VAL A 90 -4.50 4.82 6.24
C VAL A 90 -4.54 4.46 7.73
N VAL A 91 -4.68 3.17 8.01
CA VAL A 91 -4.82 2.65 9.37
C VAL A 91 -4.00 1.37 9.52
N GLY A 92 -3.63 1.05 10.75
CA GLY A 92 -2.94 -0.19 11.06
C GLY A 92 -2.42 -0.17 12.49
N LYS A 93 -1.89 -1.29 12.96
CA LYS A 93 -1.35 -1.39 14.32
C LYS A 93 -0.20 -0.40 14.56
N SER A 94 0.02 -0.04 15.82
CA SER A 94 1.22 0.72 16.22
C SER A 94 2.49 0.06 15.69
N ASN A 95 3.41 0.87 15.15
CA ASN A 95 4.70 0.42 14.59
C ASN A 95 4.59 -0.53 13.39
N VAL A 96 3.42 -0.64 12.75
CA VAL A 96 3.26 -1.40 11.51
C VAL A 96 4.09 -0.83 10.34
N GLY A 97 4.47 0.45 10.41
CA GLY A 97 5.21 1.14 9.35
C GLY A 97 4.40 2.23 8.63
N LYS A 98 3.25 2.63 9.18
CA LYS A 98 2.36 3.66 8.62
C LYS A 98 3.05 4.97 8.26
N SER A 99 3.71 5.63 9.21
CA SER A 99 4.39 6.90 8.95
C SER A 99 5.54 6.75 7.95
N SER A 100 6.31 5.66 8.05
CA SER A 100 7.37 5.35 7.09
C SER A 100 6.83 5.16 5.67
N LEU A 101 5.70 4.45 5.53
CA LEU A 101 5.03 4.26 4.25
C LEU A 101 4.50 5.58 3.69
N ILE A 102 3.84 6.40 4.52
CA ILE A 102 3.36 7.72 4.10
C ILE A 102 4.53 8.56 3.57
N ASN A 103 5.64 8.67 4.32
CA ASN A 103 6.82 9.41 3.85
C ASN A 103 7.40 8.81 2.56
N ALA A 104 7.46 7.48 2.42
CA ALA A 104 7.93 6.82 1.21
C ALA A 104 7.03 7.11 -0.01
N LEU A 105 5.71 7.16 0.17
CA LEU A 105 4.77 7.60 -0.87
C LEU A 105 5.03 9.04 -1.30
N MET A 106 5.48 9.90 -0.38
CA MET A 106 5.79 11.32 -0.62
C MET A 106 7.25 11.56 -1.02
N HIS A 107 7.91 10.58 -1.64
CA HIS A 107 9.31 10.67 -2.07
C HIS A 107 10.31 10.98 -0.93
N GLY A 108 10.04 10.49 0.28
CA GLY A 108 10.93 10.65 1.43
C GLY A 108 10.83 11.99 2.14
N LYS A 109 9.87 12.87 1.77
CA LYS A 109 9.59 14.08 2.54
C LYS A 109 9.13 13.67 3.94
N GLU A 110 9.80 14.14 5.00
CA GLU A 110 9.46 13.84 6.40
C GLU A 110 8.23 14.62 6.87
N ILE A 111 7.07 14.33 6.30
CA ILE A 111 5.81 15.06 6.60
C ILE A 111 5.02 14.33 7.68
N ALA A 112 5.00 12.99 7.65
CA ALA A 112 4.49 12.19 8.74
C ALA A 112 5.62 11.98 9.75
N ARG A 113 5.69 12.84 10.76
CA ARG A 113 6.56 12.58 11.92
C ARG A 113 6.07 11.31 12.58
N THR A 114 6.92 10.28 12.59
CA THR A 114 6.69 9.00 13.26
C THR A 114 6.27 9.28 14.70
N SER A 115 4.99 9.13 15.01
CA SER A 115 4.39 9.54 16.29
C SER A 115 4.81 8.58 17.40
N GLY A 116 6.07 8.68 17.82
CA GLY A 116 6.67 7.84 18.86
C GLY A 116 6.22 8.18 20.29
N THR A 117 5.31 9.14 20.48
CA THR A 117 4.85 9.56 21.81
C THR A 117 3.39 9.12 22.03
N PRO A 118 3.15 8.05 22.83
CA PRO A 118 1.81 7.67 23.26
C PRO A 118 1.14 8.83 24.01
N GLY A 119 -0.06 9.24 23.60
CA GLY A 119 -0.87 10.25 24.30
C GLY A 119 -1.14 11.57 23.55
N ARG A 120 -0.49 11.84 22.40
CA ARG A 120 -0.87 12.97 21.50
C ARG A 120 -1.97 12.60 20.49
N THR A 121 -2.52 11.40 20.61
CA THR A 121 -3.28 10.70 19.57
C THR A 121 -4.77 11.01 19.62
N ARG A 122 -5.15 12.29 19.64
CA ARG A 122 -6.53 12.77 19.37
C ARG A 122 -6.66 13.47 18.01
N HIS A 123 -5.57 13.54 17.26
CA HIS A 123 -5.50 14.22 15.97
C HIS A 123 -5.41 13.20 14.84
N LEU A 124 -6.23 13.40 13.82
CA LEU A 124 -5.98 12.88 12.48
C LEU A 124 -5.11 13.87 11.72
N PHE A 125 -4.35 13.38 10.76
CA PHE A 125 -3.62 14.23 9.84
C PHE A 125 -4.12 13.99 8.44
N THR A 126 -4.45 15.06 7.72
CA THR A 126 -4.74 14.97 6.29
C THR A 126 -3.53 15.47 5.50
N PHE A 127 -3.20 14.75 4.43
CA PHE A 127 -2.17 15.09 3.46
C PHE A 127 -2.83 15.24 2.10
N ASP A 128 -3.04 16.49 1.68
CA ASP A 128 -3.75 16.80 0.45
C ASP A 128 -2.75 16.82 -0.73
N LEU A 129 -2.99 15.92 -1.68
CA LEU A 129 -2.22 15.75 -2.90
C LEU A 129 -2.84 16.59 -4.00
N SER A 130 -2.55 17.90 -3.95
CA SER A 130 -2.90 18.87 -5.00
C SER A 130 -4.36 18.83 -5.43
N ASP A 131 -5.26 18.85 -4.45
CA ASP A 131 -6.70 18.88 -4.66
C ASP A 131 -7.24 17.74 -5.54
N HIS A 132 -6.56 16.59 -5.53
CA HIS A 132 -6.99 15.40 -6.28
C HIS A 132 -7.23 14.19 -5.38
N LEU A 133 -6.56 14.11 -4.23
CA LEU A 133 -6.66 13.02 -3.29
C LEU A 133 -6.19 13.51 -1.92
N SER A 134 -6.91 13.17 -0.86
CA SER A 134 -6.45 13.38 0.51
C SER A 134 -6.10 12.04 1.14
N LEU A 135 -4.88 11.92 1.68
CA LEU A 135 -4.53 10.79 2.54
C LEU A 135 -4.80 11.17 3.99
N VAL A 136 -5.60 10.36 4.68
CA VAL A 136 -5.96 10.60 6.08
C VAL A 136 -5.24 9.60 6.97
N ASP A 137 -4.30 10.07 7.78
CA ASP A 137 -3.55 9.25 8.70
C ASP A 137 -4.37 8.99 9.98
N LEU A 138 -4.95 7.80 10.09
CA LEU A 138 -5.66 7.35 11.28
C LEU A 138 -4.67 6.94 12.38
N PRO A 139 -5.03 7.13 13.67
CA PRO A 139 -4.19 6.68 14.76
C PRO A 139 -3.99 5.16 14.71
N GLY A 140 -2.79 4.70 15.09
CA GLY A 140 -2.54 3.27 15.13
C GLY A 140 -3.23 2.61 16.32
N TYR A 141 -3.83 1.44 16.13
CA TYR A 141 -4.43 0.64 17.22
C TYR A 141 -3.42 -0.33 17.84
N GLY A 142 -3.81 -0.99 18.94
CA GLY A 142 -3.01 -2.07 19.54
C GLY A 142 -1.75 -1.63 20.30
N PHE A 143 -1.65 -0.38 20.76
CA PHE A 143 -0.58 0.02 21.67
C PHE A 143 -0.69 -0.75 23.00
N ALA A 144 0.26 -1.66 23.26
CA ALA A 144 0.26 -2.47 24.48
C ALA A 144 0.37 -1.63 25.76
N LYS A 145 1.06 -0.49 25.72
CA LYS A 145 1.42 0.35 26.88
C LYS A 145 0.46 1.51 27.17
N VAL A 146 -0.73 1.51 26.57
CA VAL A 146 -1.68 2.63 26.66
C VAL A 146 -2.88 2.24 27.54
N PRO A 147 -3.35 3.12 28.45
CA PRO A 147 -4.54 2.88 29.28
C PRO A 147 -5.76 2.47 28.47
N LYS A 148 -6.68 1.72 29.10
CA LYS A 148 -7.88 1.19 28.45
C LYS A 148 -8.78 2.31 27.92
N GLU A 149 -8.82 3.43 28.62
CA GLU A 149 -9.58 4.63 28.27
C GLU A 149 -9.11 5.19 26.92
N ILE A 150 -7.80 5.32 26.73
CA ILE A 150 -7.23 5.84 25.47
C ILE A 150 -7.41 4.83 24.31
N LYS A 151 -7.38 3.53 24.59
CA LYS A 151 -7.71 2.51 23.58
C LYS A 151 -9.16 2.62 23.11
N ASN A 152 -10.09 2.85 24.04
CA ASN A 152 -11.50 3.06 23.73
C ASN A 152 -11.67 4.36 22.91
N ASP A 153 -10.97 5.43 23.26
CA ASP A 153 -10.99 6.69 22.50
C ASP A 153 -10.63 6.48 21.02
N TRP A 154 -9.68 5.60 20.69
CA TRP A 154 -9.33 5.32 19.29
C TRP A 154 -10.37 4.50 18.55
N ALA A 155 -10.96 3.50 19.20
CA ALA A 155 -12.04 2.73 18.60
C ALA A 155 -13.23 3.64 18.27
N VAL A 156 -13.61 4.51 19.22
CA VAL A 156 -14.65 5.54 19.03
C VAL A 156 -14.28 6.49 17.90
N LEU A 157 -13.03 6.98 17.87
CA LEU A 157 -12.55 7.88 16.82
C LEU A 157 -12.63 7.25 15.42
N MET A 158 -12.16 6.01 15.28
CA MET A 158 -12.22 5.27 14.01
C MET A 158 -13.66 5.04 13.58
N GLU A 159 -14.52 4.59 14.51
CA GLU A 159 -15.94 4.37 14.23
C GLU A 159 -16.64 5.66 13.80
N GLU A 160 -16.38 6.77 14.50
CA GLU A 160 -16.95 8.08 14.18
C GLU A 160 -16.49 8.54 12.79
N TYR A 161 -15.20 8.40 12.48
CA TYR A 161 -14.64 8.74 11.18
C TYR A 161 -15.25 7.89 10.05
N PHE A 162 -15.29 6.57 10.21
CA PHE A 162 -15.90 5.68 9.21
C PHE A 162 -17.40 5.90 9.06
N THR A 163 -18.08 6.39 10.10
CA THR A 163 -19.50 6.73 9.99
C THR A 163 -19.71 8.05 9.25
N ARG A 164 -18.90 9.07 9.54
CA ARG A 164 -19.19 10.47 9.14
C ARG A 164 -18.42 10.96 7.93
N ALA A 165 -17.29 10.34 7.56
CA ALA A 165 -16.49 10.78 6.42
C ALA A 165 -17.27 10.59 5.09
N LYS A 166 -17.73 11.70 4.51
CA LYS A 166 -18.56 11.71 3.28
C LYS A 166 -17.78 11.34 2.02
N ARG A 167 -16.50 11.71 1.96
CA ARG A 167 -15.62 11.51 0.80
C ARG A 167 -14.66 10.35 0.97
N LEU A 168 -14.83 9.52 2.01
CA LEU A 168 -13.99 8.36 2.23
C LEU A 168 -14.29 7.29 1.18
N GLU A 169 -13.40 7.19 0.21
CA GLU A 169 -13.50 6.21 -0.88
C GLU A 169 -12.90 4.87 -0.50
N ARG A 170 -11.89 4.87 0.39
CA ARG A 170 -11.18 3.65 0.77
C ARG A 170 -10.44 3.76 2.10
N VAL A 171 -10.37 2.65 2.81
CA VAL A 171 -9.53 2.44 3.99
C VAL A 171 -8.39 1.49 3.61
N VAL A 172 -7.17 1.98 3.68
CA VAL A 172 -5.93 1.23 3.52
C VAL A 172 -5.56 0.67 4.88
N CYS A 173 -5.72 -0.65 5.05
CA CYS A 173 -5.31 -1.38 6.23
C CYS A 173 -3.89 -1.92 6.04
N LEU A 174 -2.98 -1.48 6.91
CA LEU A 174 -1.59 -1.90 6.93
C LEU A 174 -1.41 -3.08 7.87
N ILE A 175 -0.72 -4.11 7.38
CA ILE A 175 -0.37 -5.31 8.14
C ILE A 175 1.15 -5.48 8.09
N GLU A 176 1.79 -5.74 9.22
CA GLU A 176 3.23 -6.00 9.27
C GLU A 176 3.49 -7.43 8.79
N SER A 177 4.33 -7.59 7.76
CA SER A 177 4.49 -8.88 7.09
C SER A 177 5.01 -9.99 8.01
N THR A 178 5.87 -9.68 8.98
CA THR A 178 6.44 -10.68 9.91
C THR A 178 5.42 -11.25 10.90
N ARG A 179 4.27 -10.60 11.06
CA ARG A 179 3.18 -11.03 11.95
C ARG A 179 2.01 -11.60 11.17
N GLY A 180 1.71 -11.01 10.01
CA GLY A 180 0.46 -11.24 9.29
C GLY A 180 -0.73 -10.60 10.01
N PRO A 181 -1.96 -10.83 9.53
CA PRO A 181 -3.17 -10.33 10.19
C PRO A 181 -3.31 -10.91 11.59
N GLU A 182 -3.72 -10.07 12.53
CA GLU A 182 -4.04 -10.41 13.91
C GLU A 182 -5.52 -10.10 14.20
N GLU A 183 -6.04 -10.55 15.34
CA GLU A 183 -7.46 -10.39 15.74
C GLU A 183 -7.96 -8.93 15.68
N LEU A 184 -7.12 -7.95 16.03
CA LEU A 184 -7.50 -6.54 15.95
C LEU A 184 -7.68 -6.04 14.51
N ASP A 185 -6.97 -6.65 13.56
CA ASP A 185 -7.11 -6.34 12.13
C ASP A 185 -8.44 -6.91 11.61
N GLU A 186 -8.77 -8.14 12.00
CA GLU A 186 -10.04 -8.79 11.64
C GLU A 186 -11.25 -8.01 12.17
N ARG A 187 -11.21 -7.59 13.44
CA ARG A 187 -12.27 -6.72 14.03
C ARG A 187 -12.42 -5.39 13.29
N LEU A 188 -11.32 -4.83 12.78
CA LEU A 188 -11.40 -3.64 11.94
C LEU A 188 -12.08 -3.98 10.60
N TRP A 189 -11.78 -5.13 9.98
CA TRP A 189 -12.43 -5.54 8.74
C TRP A 189 -13.94 -5.74 8.93
N ASP A 190 -14.37 -6.34 10.05
CA ASP A 190 -15.77 -6.50 10.42
C ASP A 190 -16.46 -5.12 10.55
N MET A 191 -15.85 -4.18 11.28
CA MET A 191 -16.37 -2.81 11.40
C MET A 191 -16.48 -2.12 10.03
N LEU A 192 -15.50 -2.29 9.15
CA LEU A 192 -15.57 -1.72 7.80
C LEU A 192 -16.70 -2.36 6.99
N GLN A 193 -16.92 -3.67 7.12
CA GLN A 193 -18.02 -4.38 6.49
C GLN A 193 -19.38 -3.84 6.97
N GLU A 194 -19.59 -3.75 8.29
CA GLU A 194 -20.81 -3.21 8.89
C GLU A 194 -21.12 -1.78 8.43
N LYS A 195 -20.09 -0.95 8.26
CA LYS A 195 -20.24 0.43 7.79
C LYS A 195 -20.21 0.57 6.26
N GLY A 196 -20.12 -0.53 5.50
CA GLY A 196 -20.05 -0.53 4.04
C GLY A 196 -18.82 0.19 3.48
N ARG A 197 -17.70 0.21 4.22
CA ARG A 197 -16.47 0.89 3.84
C ARG A 197 -15.53 -0.03 3.09
N ARG A 198 -14.99 0.49 1.99
CA ARG A 198 -14.11 -0.28 1.10
C ARG A 198 -12.71 -0.41 1.67
N LEU A 199 -12.17 -1.62 1.66
CA LEU A 199 -10.87 -2.01 2.18
C LEU A 199 -9.83 -2.11 1.04
N MET A 200 -8.59 -1.73 1.31
CA MET A 200 -7.40 -2.13 0.55
C MET A 200 -6.36 -2.60 1.56
N LEU A 201 -5.80 -3.79 1.34
CA LEU A 201 -4.80 -4.34 2.23
C LEU A 201 -3.38 -4.12 1.69
N VAL A 202 -2.48 -3.70 2.57
CA VAL A 202 -1.07 -3.50 2.25
C VAL A 202 -0.21 -4.20 3.30
N LEU A 203 0.57 -5.19 2.86
CA LEU A 203 1.61 -5.83 3.64
C LEU A 203 2.85 -4.93 3.64
N THR A 204 3.31 -4.57 4.82
CA THR A 204 4.45 -3.67 5.05
C THR A 204 5.67 -4.43 5.55
N LYS A 205 6.85 -3.80 5.47
CA LYS A 205 8.14 -4.36 5.90
C LYS A 205 8.47 -5.70 5.25
N VAL A 206 8.08 -5.88 4.00
CA VAL A 206 8.24 -7.17 3.29
C VAL A 206 9.71 -7.54 3.06
N ASP A 207 10.62 -6.58 3.21
CA ASP A 207 12.09 -6.79 3.25
C ASP A 207 12.54 -7.69 4.40
N LEU A 208 11.73 -7.86 5.44
CA LEU A 208 12.04 -8.72 6.59
C LEU A 208 11.67 -10.19 6.38
N LEU A 209 10.94 -10.52 5.31
CA LEU A 209 10.53 -11.89 5.03
C LEU A 209 11.39 -12.51 3.95
N LYS A 210 11.66 -13.82 4.11
CA LYS A 210 12.13 -14.58 2.96
C LYS A 210 11.00 -14.67 1.94
N PRO A 211 11.32 -14.75 0.65
CA PRO A 211 10.26 -14.50 -0.31
C PRO A 211 9.26 -15.66 -0.47
N MET A 212 9.62 -16.88 -0.07
CA MET A 212 8.65 -17.97 0.13
C MET A 212 7.68 -17.69 1.28
N ASP A 213 8.17 -17.15 2.40
CA ASP A 213 7.32 -16.78 3.54
C ASP A 213 6.35 -15.67 3.17
N LEU A 214 6.82 -14.68 2.38
CA LEU A 214 5.96 -13.63 1.84
C LEU A 214 4.88 -14.20 0.91
N HIS A 215 5.23 -15.14 0.02
CA HIS A 215 4.27 -15.80 -0.85
C HIS A 215 3.19 -16.54 -0.04
N SER A 216 3.61 -17.36 0.93
CA SER A 216 2.68 -18.07 1.82
C SER A 216 1.78 -17.11 2.60
N LEU A 217 2.33 -16.01 3.12
CA LEU A 217 1.53 -14.97 3.78
C LEU A 217 0.51 -14.35 2.84
N MET A 218 0.91 -13.96 1.62
CA MET A 218 -0.01 -13.36 0.65
C MET A 218 -1.14 -14.32 0.28
N MET A 219 -0.87 -15.61 0.13
CA MET A 219 -1.91 -16.59 -0.14
C MET A 219 -2.89 -16.75 1.04
N ARG A 220 -2.41 -16.76 2.29
CA ARG A 220 -3.30 -16.76 3.47
C ARG A 220 -4.19 -15.52 3.52
N VAL A 221 -3.60 -14.36 3.25
CA VAL A 221 -4.30 -13.08 3.22
C VAL A 221 -5.36 -13.05 2.11
N VAL A 222 -5.04 -13.54 0.92
CA VAL A 222 -5.98 -13.66 -0.19
C VAL A 222 -7.20 -14.49 0.23
N VAL A 223 -6.98 -15.66 0.84
CA VAL A 223 -8.07 -16.53 1.33
C VAL A 223 -8.94 -15.82 2.36
N ALA A 224 -8.33 -15.06 3.28
CA ALA A 224 -9.07 -14.28 4.27
C ALA A 224 -9.92 -13.17 3.62
N LEU A 225 -9.34 -12.42 2.67
CA LEU A 225 -10.06 -11.35 1.96
C LEU A 225 -11.19 -11.88 1.06
N GLN A 226 -11.08 -13.11 0.55
CA GLN A 226 -12.15 -13.75 -0.21
C GLN A 226 -13.38 -14.09 0.64
N GLN A 227 -13.27 -14.09 1.97
CA GLN A 227 -14.43 -14.25 2.87
C GLN A 227 -15.22 -12.95 3.04
N LEU A 228 -14.66 -11.81 2.64
CA LEU A 228 -15.32 -10.52 2.72
C LEU A 228 -16.16 -10.26 1.44
N PRO A 229 -17.18 -9.38 1.50
CA PRO A 229 -17.99 -9.04 0.34
C PRO A 229 -17.12 -8.43 -0.77
N PRO A 230 -17.11 -9.01 -2.00
CA PRO A 230 -16.18 -8.61 -3.05
C PRO A 230 -16.23 -7.13 -3.43
N GLU A 231 -17.39 -6.48 -3.32
CA GLU A 231 -17.59 -5.06 -3.61
C GLU A 231 -16.92 -4.10 -2.61
N LEU A 232 -16.60 -4.61 -1.41
CA LEU A 232 -15.88 -3.87 -0.38
C LEU A 232 -14.36 -4.02 -0.52
N VAL A 233 -13.88 -5.09 -1.14
CA VAL A 233 -12.45 -5.40 -1.20
C VAL A 233 -11.82 -4.84 -2.47
N TRP A 234 -10.73 -4.08 -2.32
CA TRP A 234 -9.87 -3.76 -3.45
C TRP A 234 -9.28 -5.04 -4.04
N PRO A 235 -9.37 -5.29 -5.35
CA PRO A 235 -9.05 -6.59 -5.93
C PRO A 235 -7.55 -6.95 -5.89
N PHE A 236 -6.70 -6.15 -5.25
CA PHE A 236 -5.27 -6.41 -5.11
C PHE A 236 -4.78 -6.25 -3.67
N VAL A 237 -4.01 -7.22 -3.20
CA VAL A 237 -3.17 -7.05 -2.00
C VAL A 237 -1.83 -6.52 -2.45
N HIS A 238 -1.33 -5.47 -1.80
CA HIS A 238 -0.01 -4.90 -2.09
C HIS A 238 1.03 -5.37 -1.07
N ALA A 239 2.28 -5.54 -1.52
CA ALA A 239 3.43 -5.87 -0.70
C ALA A 239 4.47 -4.75 -0.84
N VAL A 240 4.81 -4.09 0.26
CA VAL A 240 5.68 -2.90 0.25
C VAL A 240 6.79 -2.95 1.30
N SER A 241 7.94 -2.41 0.93
CA SER A 241 8.98 -2.01 1.86
C SER A 241 9.21 -0.52 1.70
N ALA A 242 8.91 0.26 2.74
CA ALA A 242 9.24 1.69 2.76
C ALA A 242 10.75 1.92 2.80
N ARG A 243 11.49 1.01 3.45
CA ARG A 243 12.95 1.06 3.60
C ARG A 243 13.67 0.79 2.29
N GLU A 244 13.28 -0.29 1.60
CA GLU A 244 13.92 -0.73 0.36
C GLU A 244 13.21 -0.18 -0.89
N HIS A 245 12.21 0.70 -0.70
CA HIS A 245 11.34 1.26 -1.74
C HIS A 245 10.60 0.24 -2.62
N LEU A 246 10.52 -1.02 -2.19
CA LEU A 246 9.84 -2.11 -2.92
C LEU A 246 8.32 -1.89 -2.90
N GLY A 247 7.66 -2.03 -4.05
CA GLY A 247 6.20 -1.95 -4.17
C GLY A 247 5.58 -0.56 -3.99
N VAL A 248 6.37 0.45 -3.62
CA VAL A 248 5.89 1.80 -3.31
C VAL A 248 5.38 2.50 -4.58
N ALA A 249 6.03 2.28 -5.73
CA ALA A 249 5.59 2.87 -7.00
C ALA A 249 4.23 2.29 -7.45
N GLU A 250 4.06 0.98 -7.31
CA GLU A 250 2.83 0.27 -7.61
C GLU A 250 1.69 0.70 -6.68
N LEU A 251 1.98 0.87 -5.39
CA LEU A 251 0.99 1.39 -4.44
C LEU A 251 0.58 2.83 -4.80
N ARG A 252 1.51 3.71 -5.22
CA ARG A 252 1.14 5.05 -5.72
C ARG A 252 0.24 4.98 -6.95
N CYS A 253 0.51 4.07 -7.88
CA CYS A 253 -0.33 3.85 -9.05
C CYS A 253 -1.75 3.44 -8.64
N SER A 254 -1.87 2.49 -7.72
CA SER A 254 -3.15 2.01 -7.17
C SER A 254 -3.92 3.11 -6.44
N LEU A 255 -3.27 3.88 -5.57
CA LEU A 255 -3.89 4.99 -4.83
C LEU A 255 -4.31 6.13 -5.76
N SER A 256 -3.47 6.49 -6.73
CA SER A 256 -3.81 7.53 -7.72
C SER A 256 -4.93 7.12 -8.66
N ALA A 257 -5.19 5.82 -8.85
CA ALA A 257 -6.33 5.35 -9.63
C ALA A 257 -7.66 5.75 -8.99
N ILE A 258 -7.73 5.78 -7.65
CA ILE A 258 -8.90 6.26 -6.91
C ILE A 258 -9.23 7.72 -7.28
N ALA A 259 -8.21 8.57 -7.36
CA ALA A 259 -8.37 9.96 -7.80
C ALA A 259 -8.81 10.07 -9.28
N SER A 260 -8.23 9.24 -10.16
CA SER A 260 -8.63 9.18 -11.57
C SER A 260 -10.09 8.76 -11.74
N ASP A 261 -10.52 7.74 -10.99
CA ASP A 261 -11.88 7.21 -11.07
C ASP A 261 -12.92 8.18 -10.49
N HIS A 262 -12.58 8.88 -9.39
CA HIS A 262 -13.42 9.95 -8.85
C HIS A 262 -13.65 11.07 -9.87
N ARG A 263 -12.58 11.55 -10.53
CA ARG A 263 -12.69 12.58 -11.59
C ARG A 263 -13.54 12.12 -12.77
N ARG A 264 -13.38 10.87 -13.21
CA ARG A 264 -14.22 10.29 -14.27
C ARG A 264 -15.68 10.20 -13.86
N ALA A 265 -15.97 9.81 -12.62
CA ALA A 265 -17.33 9.75 -12.10
C ALA A 265 -17.98 11.14 -12.04
N ALA A 266 -17.26 12.15 -11.52
CA ALA A 266 -17.72 13.53 -11.48
C ALA A 266 -17.98 14.10 -12.88
N GLY A 267 -17.08 13.88 -13.84
CA GLY A 267 -17.24 14.31 -15.23
C GLY A 267 -18.45 13.69 -15.92
N ARG A 268 -18.71 12.39 -15.71
CA ARG A 268 -19.92 11.72 -16.23
C ARG A 268 -21.20 12.30 -15.62
N GLN A 269 -21.16 12.74 -14.37
CA GLN A 269 -22.31 13.32 -13.69
C GLN A 269 -22.65 14.72 -14.21
N LEU A 270 -21.64 15.53 -14.55
CA LEU A 270 -21.82 16.84 -15.20
C LEU A 270 -22.44 16.70 -16.60
N VAL A 271 -21.93 15.75 -17.40
CA VAL A 271 -22.48 15.47 -18.74
C VAL A 271 -23.95 15.03 -18.65
N LYS A 272 -24.31 14.20 -17.66
CA LYS A 272 -25.71 13.80 -17.43
C LYS A 272 -26.62 14.95 -16.99
N LYS A 273 -26.07 16.01 -16.38
CA LYS A 273 -26.80 17.22 -15.99
C LYS A 273 -26.88 18.27 -17.10
N GLY A 274 -26.30 18.02 -18.28
CA GLY A 274 -26.26 19.00 -19.37
C GLY A 274 -25.24 20.12 -19.16
N GLU A 275 -24.38 20.01 -18.15
CA GLU A 275 -23.34 21.00 -17.85
C GLU A 275 -22.06 20.60 -18.60
N THR A 276 -21.72 21.34 -19.66
CA THR A 276 -20.46 21.15 -20.38
C THR A 276 -19.30 21.54 -19.46
N PRO A 277 -18.28 20.70 -19.22
CA PRO A 277 -17.14 21.10 -18.42
C PRO A 277 -16.44 22.29 -19.10
N ALA A 278 -16.23 23.37 -18.34
CA ALA A 278 -15.56 24.56 -18.83
C ALA A 278 -14.20 24.17 -19.41
N ARG A 279 -14.03 24.40 -20.72
CA ARG A 279 -12.74 24.22 -21.39
C ARG A 279 -11.76 25.18 -20.72
N THR A 280 -10.84 24.64 -19.95
CA THR A 280 -9.65 25.37 -19.51
C THR A 280 -8.86 25.73 -20.76
N HIS A 281 -8.92 27.00 -21.15
CA HIS A 281 -8.08 27.54 -22.20
C HIS A 281 -6.63 27.54 -21.70
N ARG A 282 -5.79 26.78 -22.42
CA ARG A 282 -4.32 26.75 -22.53
C ARG A 282 -3.49 27.31 -21.37
#